data_AF-A0AA40BN17-F1
#
_entry.id   AF-A0AA40BN17-F1
#
_cell.length_a   1.000
_cell.length_b   1.000
_cell.length_c   1.000
_cell.angle_alpha   90.00
_cell.angle_beta   90.00
_cell.angle_gamma   90.00
#
_symmetry.space_group_name_H-M   'P 1'
#
loop_
_entity.id
_entity.type
_entity.pdbx_description
1 polymer ?
#
loop_
_entity_poly.entity_id
_entity_poly.type
_entity_poly.pdbx_seq_one_letter_code
_entity_poly.pdbx_strand_id
1 'polypeptide(L)'
;MAEVLGIVTGVFQLIPLCSEGFVMIKNVVHAKQKLSEQVIRIQYHHDHFRSWYEIWGTLTTRERRFKQYAEERPLSAKAVLRQLALYSRLFYDLKALERYGFKVDSAVPPQHRIQLVDDFHFETDADLSPHNIGRFEAKCNSNLSLMKKIKFILGKRDKDVDELIVRLREYNEVLWRYGPPLEVSRLDKGVYDNLGHVVADQLKLFFNAYAREAETATDPESARKYRALAKMANFRSHVREASRRPQFFRASSFYMADNYKIDSRGMSTMALFYDYASKGDHRVVLIEWIQNPQLSGKKRETEKLALLLNVPKPDEMSVLDCYGILDDVERTNRLGLVLKPPDYVRINLPSPLSPGGISERRMPINLRQLIKTRDSLDLGARFDIAKKLVDTIHMIHAVDWVHKNIRSNSVLFFPLGKIDDTSSARAPYQVFDFSSPLIAGFSNARSDDKPSSNYGPGQTREATNLTLDYYQHPAKLNDPHVAYRRLFDLYSLGCVLLELALWTTLARQIGHDPASREVHYKFIRELALKPTLDRMVGKIFAGVIRDCIALGEKNTLDNPARFGTDIASRLAQCVA
;
A
#
# COMPACT_ATOMS: atom_id res chain seq x y z
N MET A 1 -15.55 -35.21 13.96
CA MET A 1 -16.24 -35.06 12.64
C MET A 1 -17.61 -34.41 12.75
N ALA A 2 -18.53 -34.89 13.60
CA ALA A 2 -19.86 -34.30 13.74
C ALA A 2 -19.86 -32.82 14.21
N GLU A 3 -19.00 -32.48 15.18
CA GLU A 3 -18.85 -31.09 15.65
C GLU A 3 -18.35 -30.15 14.55
N VAL A 4 -17.31 -30.55 13.81
CA VAL A 4 -16.77 -29.77 12.69
C VAL A 4 -17.81 -29.56 11.60
N LEU A 5 -18.59 -30.59 11.24
CA LEU A 5 -19.68 -30.46 10.28
C LEU A 5 -20.72 -29.43 10.76
N GLY A 6 -21.09 -29.49 12.04
CA GLY A 6 -21.97 -28.51 12.67
C GLY A 6 -21.46 -27.07 12.60
N ILE A 7 -20.15 -26.87 12.85
CA ILE A 7 -19.50 -25.56 12.74
C ILE A 7 -19.56 -25.06 11.30
N VAL A 8 -19.18 -25.90 10.32
CA VAL A 8 -19.18 -25.53 8.90
C VAL A 8 -20.59 -25.15 8.45
N THR A 9 -21.60 -25.97 8.74
CA THR A 9 -22.99 -25.68 8.39
C THR A 9 -23.45 -24.35 9.00
N GLY A 10 -23.20 -24.13 10.29
CA GLY A 10 -23.57 -22.89 10.96
C GLY A 10 -22.89 -21.65 10.36
N VAL A 11 -21.61 -21.74 10.00
CA VAL A 11 -20.86 -20.64 9.38
C VAL A 11 -21.51 -20.24 8.04
N PHE A 12 -21.81 -21.21 7.18
CA PHE A 12 -22.40 -20.93 5.87
C PHE A 12 -23.88 -20.54 5.94
N GLN A 13 -24.61 -20.90 7.00
CA GLN A 13 -25.95 -20.36 7.30
C GLN A 13 -25.91 -18.89 7.70
N LEU A 14 -24.92 -18.47 8.50
CA LEU A 14 -24.88 -17.12 9.06
C LEU A 14 -24.19 -16.08 8.15
N ILE A 15 -23.32 -16.47 7.22
CA ILE A 15 -22.66 -15.54 6.29
C ILE A 15 -23.67 -14.71 5.46
N PRO A 16 -24.69 -15.30 4.81
CA PRO A 16 -25.69 -14.54 4.07
C PRO A 16 -26.44 -13.53 4.95
N LEU A 17 -26.80 -13.94 6.17
CA LEU A 17 -27.43 -13.07 7.16
C LEU A 17 -26.54 -11.88 7.53
N CYS A 18 -25.25 -12.10 7.79
CA CYS A 18 -24.32 -11.01 8.08
C CYS A 18 -24.24 -10.02 6.90
N SER A 19 -24.13 -10.52 5.66
CA SER A 19 -24.06 -9.67 4.47
C SER A 19 -25.34 -8.86 4.25
N GLU A 20 -26.52 -9.48 4.40
CA GLU A 20 -27.81 -8.79 4.30
C GLU A 20 -28.00 -7.76 5.42
N GLY A 21 -27.50 -8.06 6.63
CA GLY A 21 -27.50 -7.15 7.78
C GLY A 21 -26.74 -5.86 7.50
N PHE A 22 -25.52 -5.95 6.97
CA PHE A 22 -24.75 -4.78 6.52
C PHE A 22 -25.50 -3.94 5.47
N VAL A 23 -26.10 -4.60 4.46
CA VAL A 23 -26.87 -3.92 3.41
C VAL A 23 -28.06 -3.18 4.01
N MET A 24 -28.81 -3.84 4.89
CA MET A 24 -29.99 -3.26 5.54
C MET A 24 -29.62 -2.02 6.36
N ILE A 25 -28.65 -2.14 7.27
CA ILE A 25 -28.18 -1.03 8.11
C ILE A 25 -27.69 0.15 7.25
N LYS A 26 -26.87 -0.13 6.23
CA LYS A 26 -26.38 0.90 5.32
C LYS A 26 -27.52 1.63 4.62
N ASN A 27 -28.53 0.92 4.13
CA ASN A 27 -29.67 1.51 3.43
C ASN A 27 -30.49 2.42 4.36
N VAL A 28 -30.70 2.02 5.62
CA VAL A 28 -31.38 2.84 6.62
C VAL A 28 -30.60 4.12 6.93
N VAL A 29 -29.27 4.01 7.11
CA VAL A 29 -28.40 5.17 7.36
C VAL A 29 -28.35 6.11 6.15
N HIS A 30 -28.27 5.56 4.94
CA HIS A 30 -28.25 6.33 3.70
C HIS A 30 -29.54 7.13 3.46
N ALA A 31 -30.69 6.64 3.92
CA ALA A 31 -31.95 7.38 3.82
C ALA A 31 -31.90 8.75 4.55
N LYS A 32 -31.02 8.91 5.55
CA LYS A 32 -30.73 10.19 6.20
C LYS A 32 -29.54 10.85 5.51
N GLN A 33 -29.82 11.69 4.50
CA GLN A 33 -28.82 12.36 3.64
C GLN A 33 -27.64 13.04 4.37
N LYS A 34 -27.80 13.44 5.64
CA LYS A 34 -26.75 14.05 6.47
C LYS A 34 -25.67 13.08 6.96
N LEU A 35 -25.83 11.76 6.79
CA LEU A 35 -24.94 10.72 7.32
C LEU A 35 -24.03 10.08 6.26
N SER A 36 -23.58 10.85 5.26
CA SER A 36 -22.76 10.32 4.15
C SER A 36 -21.44 9.70 4.62
N GLU A 37 -20.81 10.25 5.66
CA GLU A 37 -19.59 9.69 6.25
C GLU A 37 -19.85 8.32 6.91
N GLN A 38 -20.92 8.20 7.70
CA GLN A 38 -21.31 6.93 8.34
C GLN A 38 -21.65 5.86 7.31
N VAL A 39 -22.31 6.22 6.20
CA VAL A 39 -22.57 5.28 5.10
C VAL A 39 -21.28 4.69 4.56
N ILE A 40 -20.25 5.52 4.35
CA ILE A 40 -18.94 5.08 3.83
C ILE A 40 -18.21 4.20 4.86
N ARG A 41 -18.28 4.55 6.15
CA ARG A 41 -17.70 3.75 7.22
C ARG A 41 -18.36 2.37 7.32
N ILE A 42 -19.69 2.29 7.24
CA ILE A 42 -20.44 1.02 7.20
C ILE A 42 -20.07 0.22 5.93
N GLN A 43 -20.01 0.89 4.77
CA GLN A 43 -19.64 0.26 3.52
C GLN A 43 -18.23 -0.35 3.60
N TYR A 44 -17.27 0.37 4.16
CA TYR A 44 -15.92 -0.12 4.35
C TYR A 44 -15.89 -1.39 5.23
N HIS A 45 -16.63 -1.42 6.33
CA HIS A 45 -16.73 -2.60 7.19
C HIS A 45 -17.43 -3.78 6.51
N HIS A 46 -18.39 -3.50 5.61
CA HIS A 46 -19.02 -4.54 4.78
C HIS A 46 -18.06 -5.09 3.72
N ASP A 47 -17.30 -4.22 3.06
CA ASP A 47 -16.28 -4.63 2.09
C ASP A 47 -15.17 -5.42 2.76
N HIS A 48 -14.78 -5.02 3.97
CA HIS A 48 -13.88 -5.79 4.81
C HIS A 48 -14.42 -7.20 5.05
N PHE A 49 -15.63 -7.31 5.60
CA PHE A 49 -16.28 -8.61 5.82
C PHE A 49 -16.32 -9.47 4.55
N ARG A 50 -16.61 -8.86 3.39
CA ARG A 50 -16.63 -9.55 2.09
C ARG A 50 -15.25 -10.03 1.67
N SER A 51 -14.21 -9.21 1.79
CA SER A 51 -12.83 -9.62 1.50
C SER A 51 -12.42 -10.81 2.36
N TRP A 52 -12.75 -10.79 3.67
CA TRP A 52 -12.54 -11.96 4.52
C TRP A 52 -13.26 -13.20 3.98
N TYR A 53 -14.52 -13.07 3.57
CA TYR A 53 -15.26 -14.21 3.00
C TYR A 53 -14.62 -14.74 1.70
N GLU A 54 -13.99 -13.88 0.91
CA GLU A 54 -13.34 -14.23 -0.36
C GLU A 54 -12.07 -15.08 -0.18
N ILE A 55 -11.39 -15.03 0.97
CA ILE A 55 -10.18 -15.84 1.22
C ILE A 55 -10.43 -17.33 1.13
N TRP A 56 -11.66 -17.74 1.42
CA TRP A 56 -12.06 -19.13 1.41
C TRP A 56 -12.17 -19.68 -0.02
N GLY A 57 -12.04 -18.85 -1.06
CA GLY A 57 -11.97 -19.29 -2.47
C GLY A 57 -13.13 -18.79 -3.32
N THR A 58 -13.45 -19.54 -4.38
CA THR A 58 -14.62 -19.30 -5.24
C THR A 58 -15.90 -19.81 -4.58
N LEU A 59 -17.07 -19.38 -5.06
CA LEU A 59 -18.36 -19.89 -4.57
C LEU A 59 -18.44 -21.42 -4.50
N THR A 60 -17.80 -22.12 -5.44
CA THR A 60 -17.77 -23.59 -5.52
C THR A 60 -16.74 -24.27 -4.60
N THR A 61 -15.78 -23.53 -4.06
CA THR A 61 -14.66 -24.10 -3.27
C THR A 61 -14.62 -23.64 -1.82
N ARG A 62 -15.36 -22.58 -1.46
CA ARG A 62 -15.36 -21.96 -0.13
C ARG A 62 -15.65 -22.93 1.00
N GLU A 63 -16.75 -23.67 0.89
CA GLU A 63 -17.16 -24.62 1.94
C GLU A 63 -16.11 -25.71 2.15
N ARG A 64 -15.55 -26.24 1.06
CA ARG A 64 -14.49 -27.25 1.13
C ARG A 64 -13.23 -26.72 1.83
N ARG A 65 -12.76 -25.52 1.46
CA ARG A 65 -11.55 -24.92 2.05
C ARG A 65 -11.77 -24.55 3.52
N PHE A 66 -12.94 -24.02 3.87
CA PHE A 66 -13.27 -23.74 5.27
C PHE A 66 -13.40 -25.02 6.09
N LYS A 67 -13.99 -26.08 5.54
CA LYS A 67 -14.06 -27.40 6.19
C LYS A 67 -12.66 -27.93 6.53
N GLN A 68 -11.73 -27.89 5.57
CA GLN A 68 -10.33 -28.29 5.82
C GLN A 68 -9.69 -27.47 6.95
N TYR A 69 -9.88 -26.14 6.94
CA TYR A 69 -9.42 -25.28 8.01
C TYR A 69 -10.06 -25.62 9.37
N ALA A 70 -11.35 -25.94 9.39
CA ALA A 70 -12.05 -26.31 10.62
C ALA A 70 -11.62 -27.68 11.16
N GLU A 71 -11.22 -28.61 10.29
CA GLU A 71 -10.60 -29.88 10.69
C GLU A 71 -9.21 -29.67 11.30
N GLU A 72 -8.41 -28.76 10.74
CA GLU A 72 -7.07 -28.43 11.23
C GLU A 72 -7.10 -27.53 12.49
N ARG A 73 -8.08 -26.62 12.58
CA ARG A 73 -8.16 -25.56 13.61
C ARG A 73 -9.60 -25.42 14.14
N PRO A 74 -10.14 -26.43 14.84
CA PRO A 74 -11.53 -26.44 15.28
C PRO A 74 -11.89 -25.29 16.22
N LEU A 75 -11.00 -24.90 17.13
CA LEU A 75 -11.22 -23.77 18.05
C LEU A 75 -11.34 -22.44 17.29
N SER A 76 -10.49 -22.24 16.28
CA SER A 76 -10.53 -21.02 15.46
C SER A 76 -11.78 -21.00 14.57
N ALA A 77 -12.19 -22.13 14.01
CA ALA A 77 -13.43 -22.23 13.24
C ALA A 77 -14.68 -22.00 14.13
N LYS A 78 -14.67 -22.50 15.36
CA LYS A 78 -15.73 -22.22 16.35
C LYS A 78 -15.80 -20.74 16.71
N ALA A 79 -14.66 -20.07 16.86
CA ALA A 79 -14.60 -18.63 17.07
C ALA A 79 -15.15 -17.83 15.87
N VAL A 80 -14.92 -18.29 14.64
CA VAL A 80 -15.57 -17.72 13.44
C VAL A 80 -17.08 -17.85 13.52
N LEU A 81 -17.61 -19.04 13.84
CA LEU A 81 -19.05 -19.25 14.00
C LEU A 81 -19.64 -18.30 15.05
N ARG A 82 -18.98 -18.21 16.21
CA ARG A 82 -19.38 -17.29 17.29
C ARG A 82 -19.43 -15.85 16.80
N GLN A 83 -18.41 -15.41 16.07
CA GLN A 83 -18.32 -14.04 15.57
C GLN A 83 -19.43 -13.72 14.57
N LEU A 84 -19.79 -14.66 13.69
CA LEU A 84 -20.91 -14.52 12.75
C LEU A 84 -22.27 -14.48 13.48
N ALA A 85 -22.42 -15.27 14.54
CA ALA A 85 -23.63 -15.23 15.37
C ALA A 85 -23.79 -13.88 16.09
N LEU A 86 -22.69 -13.31 16.60
CA LEU A 86 -22.67 -11.97 17.19
C LEU A 86 -23.02 -10.87 16.17
N TYR A 87 -22.54 -10.96 14.93
CA TYR A 87 -22.96 -10.08 13.84
C TYR A 87 -24.46 -10.17 13.58
N SER A 88 -24.96 -11.40 13.41
CA SER A 88 -26.36 -11.67 13.10
C SER A 88 -27.27 -11.16 14.23
N ARG A 89 -26.87 -11.35 15.49
CA ARG A 89 -27.60 -10.84 16.65
C ARG A 89 -27.62 -9.31 16.66
N LEU A 90 -26.48 -8.66 16.42
CA LEU A 90 -26.41 -7.20 16.32
C LEU A 90 -27.33 -6.64 15.24
N PHE A 91 -27.43 -7.30 14.08
CA PHE A 91 -28.25 -6.86 12.96
C PHE A 91 -29.75 -7.16 13.11
N TYR A 92 -30.12 -8.24 13.80
CA TYR A 92 -31.49 -8.75 13.81
C TYR A 92 -32.20 -8.68 15.17
N ASP A 93 -31.53 -8.17 16.21
CA ASP A 93 -32.15 -7.77 17.46
C ASP A 93 -32.63 -6.31 17.38
N LEU A 94 -33.90 -6.13 17.01
CA LEU A 94 -34.53 -4.81 16.90
C LEU A 94 -34.43 -3.99 18.20
N LYS A 95 -34.53 -4.64 19.36
CA LYS A 95 -34.45 -3.96 20.67
C LYS A 95 -33.02 -3.52 20.97
N ALA A 96 -32.02 -4.30 20.59
CA ALA A 96 -30.62 -3.88 20.68
C ALA A 96 -30.31 -2.72 19.73
N LEU A 97 -30.88 -2.72 18.52
CA LEU A 97 -30.69 -1.66 17.53
C LEU A 97 -31.24 -0.29 17.97
N GLU A 98 -32.26 -0.26 18.83
CA GLU A 98 -32.76 1.00 19.42
C GLU A 98 -31.67 1.77 20.17
N ARG A 99 -30.69 1.08 20.77
CA ARG A 99 -29.56 1.70 21.49
C ARG A 99 -28.67 2.51 20.54
N TYR A 100 -28.60 2.09 19.29
CA TYR A 100 -27.86 2.77 18.21
C TYR A 100 -28.74 3.74 17.42
N GLY A 101 -29.92 4.08 17.95
CA GLY A 101 -30.80 5.09 17.38
C GLY A 101 -31.74 4.58 16.29
N PHE A 102 -31.81 3.27 16.01
CA PHE A 102 -32.73 2.70 15.03
C PHE A 102 -34.10 2.49 15.68
N LYS A 103 -35.06 3.36 15.38
CA LYS A 103 -36.44 3.24 15.85
C LYS A 103 -37.35 2.83 14.72
N VAL A 104 -38.38 2.05 15.01
CA VAL A 104 -39.39 1.71 14.00
C VAL A 104 -40.47 2.79 13.98
N ASP A 105 -40.85 3.26 12.79
CA ASP A 105 -41.97 4.19 12.60
C ASP A 105 -43.28 3.53 13.11
N SER A 106 -44.13 4.27 13.81
CA SER A 106 -45.23 3.78 14.65
C SER A 106 -46.34 3.00 13.94
N ALA A 107 -46.23 2.79 12.63
CA ALA A 107 -47.13 1.98 11.81
C ALA A 107 -46.66 0.51 11.71
N VAL A 108 -46.36 -0.14 12.84
CA VAL A 108 -45.85 -1.54 12.86
C VAL A 108 -47.01 -2.54 12.94
N PRO A 109 -46.93 -3.71 12.28
CA PRO A 109 -47.78 -4.86 12.63
C PRO A 109 -47.59 -5.24 14.12
N PRO A 110 -48.56 -5.89 14.77
CA PRO A 110 -48.56 -6.11 16.22
C PRO A 110 -47.25 -6.75 16.71
N GLN A 111 -46.72 -6.25 17.83
CA GLN A 111 -45.44 -6.61 18.48
C GLN A 111 -45.16 -8.12 18.54
N HIS A 112 -46.20 -8.95 18.54
CA HIS A 112 -46.19 -10.41 18.45
C HIS A 112 -45.48 -11.01 17.22
N ARG A 113 -45.21 -10.23 16.15
CA ARG A 113 -44.49 -10.73 14.95
C ARG A 113 -42.97 -10.65 15.04
N ILE A 114 -42.42 -9.85 15.95
CA ILE A 114 -40.96 -9.73 16.12
C ILE A 114 -40.45 -10.95 16.89
N GLN A 115 -39.50 -11.68 16.30
CA GLN A 115 -38.87 -12.80 16.98
C GLN A 115 -37.78 -12.27 17.92
N LEU A 116 -37.94 -12.47 19.22
CA LEU A 116 -36.91 -12.12 20.20
C LEU A 116 -35.72 -13.09 20.07
N VAL A 117 -34.50 -12.55 20.02
CA VAL A 117 -33.25 -13.32 19.93
C VAL A 117 -32.39 -13.20 21.19
N ASP A 118 -32.93 -12.62 22.25
CA ASP A 118 -32.32 -12.47 23.57
C ASP A 118 -32.09 -13.82 24.28
N ASP A 119 -32.86 -14.85 23.95
CA ASP A 119 -32.62 -16.23 24.41
C ASP A 119 -31.19 -16.74 24.08
N PHE A 120 -30.52 -16.19 23.07
CA PHE A 120 -29.23 -16.70 22.57
C PHE A 120 -28.04 -15.84 23.03
N HIS A 121 -27.13 -16.46 23.79
CA HIS A 121 -25.97 -15.84 24.44
C HIS A 121 -24.66 -16.37 23.85
N PHE A 122 -24.22 -15.76 22.75
CA PHE A 122 -23.01 -16.13 22.02
C PHE A 122 -21.72 -15.53 22.61
N GLU A 123 -21.79 -14.80 23.73
CA GLU A 123 -20.62 -14.37 24.49
C GLU A 123 -19.83 -15.59 25.01
N THR A 124 -20.53 -16.72 25.18
CA THR A 124 -19.97 -18.03 25.53
C THR A 124 -20.18 -19.04 24.38
N ASP A 125 -19.59 -20.23 24.52
CA ASP A 125 -19.77 -21.33 23.56
C ASP A 125 -21.09 -22.10 23.71
N ALA A 126 -21.93 -21.74 24.68
CA ALA A 126 -23.11 -22.52 25.07
C ALA A 126 -24.15 -22.65 23.92
N ASP A 127 -24.35 -21.59 23.15
CA ASP A 127 -25.40 -21.52 22.11
C ASP A 127 -24.92 -21.82 20.69
N LEU A 128 -23.70 -22.34 20.54
CA LEU A 128 -23.12 -22.67 19.23
C LEU A 128 -23.46 -24.09 18.73
N SER A 129 -24.39 -24.79 19.40
CA SER A 129 -24.84 -26.10 18.93
C SER A 129 -25.58 -25.98 17.58
N PRO A 130 -25.49 -26.98 16.68
CA PRO A 130 -26.16 -26.91 15.37
C PRO A 130 -27.68 -26.68 15.49
N HIS A 131 -28.31 -27.24 16.53
CA HIS A 131 -29.73 -27.03 16.82
C HIS A 131 -30.03 -25.57 17.19
N ASN A 132 -29.24 -24.98 18.10
CA ASN A 132 -29.44 -23.59 18.52
C ASN A 132 -29.15 -22.62 17.38
N ILE A 133 -28.10 -22.85 16.59
CA ILE A 133 -27.79 -22.05 15.40
C ILE A 133 -28.92 -22.09 14.38
N GLY A 134 -29.49 -23.28 14.08
CA GLY A 134 -30.63 -23.38 13.16
C GLY A 134 -31.87 -22.64 13.67
N ARG A 135 -32.21 -22.75 14.96
CA ARG A 135 -33.32 -22.00 15.57
C ARG A 135 -33.06 -20.49 15.52
N PHE A 136 -31.83 -20.06 15.79
CA PHE A 136 -31.42 -18.66 15.77
C PHE A 136 -31.48 -18.08 14.35
N GLU A 137 -30.98 -18.81 13.34
CA GLU A 137 -31.04 -18.45 11.93
C GLU A 137 -32.49 -18.25 11.47
N ALA A 138 -33.40 -19.15 11.84
CA ALA A 138 -34.82 -19.04 11.51
C ALA A 138 -35.48 -17.77 12.10
N LYS A 139 -35.14 -17.42 13.36
CA LYS A 139 -35.59 -16.16 13.97
C LYS A 139 -35.01 -14.94 13.24
N CYS A 140 -33.73 -14.97 12.89
CA CYS A 140 -33.07 -13.88 12.14
C CYS A 140 -33.69 -13.68 10.75
N ASN A 141 -33.96 -14.75 10.00
CA ASN A 141 -34.62 -14.69 8.70
C ASN A 141 -36.05 -14.12 8.77
N SER A 142 -36.79 -14.48 9.84
CA SER A 142 -38.11 -13.92 10.11
C SER A 142 -38.03 -12.41 10.37
N ASN A 143 -37.07 -11.98 11.19
CA ASN A 143 -36.84 -10.57 11.46
C ASN A 143 -36.36 -9.82 10.21
N LEU A 144 -35.43 -10.35 9.41
CA LEU A 144 -35.01 -9.75 8.14
C LEU A 144 -36.20 -9.52 7.21
N SER A 145 -37.09 -10.50 7.07
CA SER A 145 -38.29 -10.41 6.24
C SER A 145 -39.27 -9.31 6.71
N LEU A 146 -39.35 -9.10 8.03
CA LEU A 146 -40.11 -8.00 8.62
C LEU A 146 -39.41 -6.65 8.42
N MET A 147 -38.11 -6.60 8.69
CA MET A 147 -37.26 -5.40 8.60
C MET A 147 -37.27 -4.80 7.19
N LYS A 148 -37.33 -5.64 6.14
CA LYS A 148 -37.48 -5.19 4.74
C LYS A 148 -38.81 -4.47 4.45
N LYS A 149 -39.82 -4.60 5.33
CA LYS A 149 -41.18 -4.04 5.13
C LYS A 149 -41.50 -2.86 6.05
N ILE A 150 -40.70 -2.63 7.08
CA ILE A 150 -40.91 -1.55 8.05
C ILE A 150 -40.04 -0.34 7.72
N LYS A 151 -40.54 0.84 8.07
CA LYS A 151 -39.78 2.08 7.94
C LYS A 151 -39.03 2.36 9.23
N PHE A 152 -37.72 2.57 9.10
CA PHE A 152 -36.87 2.99 10.22
C PHE A 152 -36.79 4.52 10.30
N ILE A 153 -36.80 5.03 11.52
CA ILE A 153 -36.50 6.41 11.87
C ILE A 153 -35.22 6.40 12.68
N LEU A 154 -34.20 7.11 12.21
CA LEU A 154 -32.96 7.29 12.96
C LEU A 154 -33.13 8.37 14.01
N GLY A 155 -32.57 8.13 15.19
CA GLY A 155 -32.47 9.08 16.27
C GLY A 155 -31.83 10.40 15.86
N LYS A 156 -32.05 11.43 16.68
CA LYS A 156 -31.52 12.78 16.43
C LYS A 156 -29.99 12.87 16.57
N ARG A 157 -29.36 11.93 17.30
CA ARG A 157 -27.93 11.96 17.59
C ARG A 157 -27.17 11.11 16.59
N ASP A 158 -26.29 11.72 15.80
CA ASP A 158 -25.46 11.00 14.84
C ASP A 158 -24.44 10.08 15.56
N LYS A 159 -24.10 10.40 16.82
CA LYS A 159 -23.25 9.58 17.69
C LYS A 159 -23.77 8.16 17.93
N ASP A 160 -25.09 7.96 17.92
CA ASP A 160 -25.68 6.64 18.19
C ASP A 160 -25.33 5.64 17.06
N VAL A 161 -25.22 6.13 15.81
CA VAL A 161 -24.77 5.33 14.66
C VAL A 161 -23.26 5.09 14.71
N ASP A 162 -22.48 6.06 15.19
CA ASP A 162 -21.03 5.89 15.37
C ASP A 162 -20.72 4.75 16.35
N GLU A 163 -21.49 4.60 17.42
CA GLU A 163 -21.35 3.48 18.37
C GLU A 163 -21.60 2.11 17.72
N LEU A 164 -22.59 2.03 16.81
CA LEU A 164 -22.81 0.81 16.02
C LEU A 164 -21.61 0.50 15.12
N ILE A 165 -21.05 1.52 14.47
CA ILE A 165 -19.89 1.37 13.59
C ILE A 165 -18.68 0.87 14.39
N VAL A 166 -18.42 1.44 15.57
CA VAL A 166 -17.38 0.96 16.48
C VAL A 166 -17.57 -0.53 16.80
N ARG A 167 -18.80 -0.95 17.08
CA ARG A 167 -19.08 -2.37 17.34
C ARG A 167 -18.83 -3.27 16.11
N LEU A 168 -19.20 -2.80 14.92
CA LEU A 168 -18.94 -3.51 13.66
C LEU A 168 -17.44 -3.62 13.36
N ARG A 169 -16.65 -2.59 13.71
CA ARG A 169 -15.19 -2.62 13.62
C ARG A 169 -14.59 -3.70 14.53
N GLU A 170 -14.94 -3.69 15.82
CA GLU A 170 -14.43 -4.67 16.78
C GLU A 170 -14.70 -6.11 16.30
N TYR A 171 -15.90 -6.35 15.77
CA TYR A 171 -16.25 -7.64 15.20
C TYR A 171 -15.42 -8.00 13.96
N ASN A 172 -15.11 -7.03 13.11
CA ASN A 172 -14.30 -7.25 11.92
C ASN A 172 -12.85 -7.53 12.30
N GLU A 173 -12.30 -6.79 13.26
CA GLU A 173 -10.93 -6.97 13.77
C GLU A 173 -10.73 -8.35 14.39
N VAL A 174 -11.75 -8.88 15.09
CA VAL A 174 -11.73 -10.26 15.59
C VAL A 174 -11.79 -11.26 14.43
N LEU A 175 -12.72 -11.06 13.49
CA LEU A 175 -12.89 -11.97 12.35
C LEU A 175 -11.64 -12.03 11.47
N TRP A 176 -10.95 -10.90 11.29
CA TRP A 176 -9.73 -10.77 10.47
C TRP A 176 -8.58 -11.66 10.91
N ARG A 177 -8.56 -12.05 12.18
CA ARG A 177 -7.51 -12.90 12.76
C ARG A 177 -7.68 -14.37 12.36
N TYR A 178 -8.81 -14.75 11.79
CA TYR A 178 -9.12 -16.13 11.45
C TYR A 178 -9.07 -16.39 9.95
N GLY A 179 -8.16 -17.26 9.56
CA GLY A 179 -7.99 -17.72 8.20
C GLY A 179 -6.65 -18.43 8.02
N PRO A 180 -6.40 -19.04 6.85
CA PRO A 180 -5.07 -19.53 6.51
C PRO A 180 -4.05 -18.38 6.53
N PRO A 181 -2.87 -18.53 7.16
CA PRO A 181 -1.94 -17.41 7.38
C PRO A 181 -1.56 -16.60 6.13
N LEU A 182 -1.28 -17.28 5.01
CA LEU A 182 -0.97 -16.60 3.74
C LEU A 182 -2.19 -15.81 3.21
N GLU A 183 -3.40 -16.33 3.37
CA GLU A 183 -4.59 -15.64 2.90
C GLU A 183 -4.94 -14.43 3.78
N VAL A 184 -4.72 -14.53 5.10
CA VAL A 184 -4.82 -13.38 6.00
C VAL A 184 -3.78 -12.31 5.63
N SER A 185 -2.54 -12.72 5.31
CA SER A 185 -1.54 -11.77 4.82
C SER A 185 -1.97 -11.10 3.52
N ARG A 186 -2.66 -11.81 2.61
CA ARG A 186 -3.22 -11.22 1.38
C ARG A 186 -4.32 -10.22 1.65
N LEU A 187 -5.15 -10.44 2.68
CA LEU A 187 -6.12 -9.44 3.12
C LEU A 187 -5.44 -8.18 3.62
N ASP A 188 -4.45 -8.33 4.50
CA ASP A 188 -3.73 -7.20 5.09
C ASP A 188 -3.01 -6.36 4.01
N LYS A 189 -2.37 -7.02 3.03
CA LYS A 189 -1.70 -6.32 1.93
C LYS A 189 -2.68 -5.73 0.92
N GLY A 190 -3.73 -6.47 0.57
CA GLY A 190 -4.71 -6.10 -0.45
C GLY A 190 -5.69 -4.99 -0.05
N VAL A 191 -5.65 -4.53 1.20
CA VAL A 191 -6.56 -3.48 1.70
C VAL A 191 -6.50 -2.19 0.88
N TYR A 192 -5.33 -1.88 0.31
CA TYR A 192 -5.13 -0.69 -0.53
C TYR A 192 -5.73 -0.83 -1.93
N ASP A 193 -5.93 -2.06 -2.42
CA ASP A 193 -6.47 -2.31 -3.76
C ASP A 193 -7.92 -1.82 -3.86
N ASN A 194 -8.65 -1.83 -2.74
CA ASN A 194 -10.02 -1.32 -2.63
C ASN A 194 -10.11 0.18 -2.97
N LEU A 195 -9.04 0.94 -2.72
CA LEU A 195 -9.00 2.34 -3.11
C LEU A 195 -9.09 2.50 -4.61
N GLY A 196 -8.54 1.58 -5.42
CA GLY A 196 -8.53 1.67 -6.88
C GLY A 196 -9.92 1.84 -7.53
N HIS A 197 -10.96 1.34 -6.87
CA HIS A 197 -12.35 1.39 -7.36
C HIS A 197 -13.12 2.65 -6.93
N VAL A 198 -12.58 3.45 -6.00
CA VAL A 198 -13.26 4.65 -5.48
C VAL A 198 -13.15 5.80 -6.47
N VAL A 199 -14.27 6.50 -6.71
CA VAL A 199 -14.33 7.69 -7.59
C VAL A 199 -13.75 8.91 -6.88
N ALA A 200 -13.16 9.86 -7.64
CA ALA A 200 -12.44 11.02 -7.09
C ALA A 200 -13.23 11.80 -6.03
N ASP A 201 -14.49 12.13 -6.33
CA ASP A 201 -15.36 12.93 -5.44
C ASP A 201 -15.64 12.25 -4.09
N GLN A 202 -15.45 10.93 -4.00
CA GLN A 202 -15.63 10.16 -2.78
C GLN A 202 -14.33 10.01 -1.97
N LEU A 203 -13.15 10.19 -2.57
CA LEU A 203 -11.86 9.95 -1.89
C LEU A 203 -11.68 10.82 -0.64
N LYS A 204 -12.19 12.05 -0.66
CA LYS A 204 -12.18 12.94 0.52
C LYS A 204 -13.06 12.41 1.66
N LEU A 205 -14.21 11.82 1.34
CA LEU A 205 -15.08 11.21 2.33
C LEU A 205 -14.44 9.94 2.91
N PHE A 206 -13.78 9.13 2.08
CA PHE A 206 -13.00 7.96 2.54
C PHE A 206 -11.84 8.38 3.44
N PHE A 207 -11.10 9.44 3.10
CA PHE A 207 -10.06 10.00 3.97
C PHE A 207 -10.61 10.35 5.36
N ASN A 208 -11.71 11.10 5.42
CA ASN A 208 -12.34 11.48 6.69
C ASN A 208 -12.82 10.26 7.48
N ALA A 209 -13.47 9.31 6.81
CA ALA A 209 -13.94 8.06 7.40
C ALA A 209 -12.79 7.26 8.04
N TYR A 210 -11.68 7.07 7.33
CA TYR A 210 -10.51 6.36 7.85
C TYR A 210 -9.79 7.10 8.96
N ALA A 211 -9.70 8.43 8.88
CA ALA A 211 -9.17 9.25 9.97
C ALA A 211 -10.01 9.08 11.24
N ARG A 212 -11.33 9.04 11.10
CA ARG A 212 -12.25 8.82 12.22
C ARG A 212 -12.13 7.43 12.84
N GLU A 213 -11.97 6.39 12.01
CA GLU A 213 -11.69 5.04 12.51
C GLU A 213 -10.35 4.97 13.25
N ALA A 214 -9.31 5.65 12.75
CA ALA A 214 -8.02 5.72 13.42
C ALA A 214 -8.06 6.43 14.78
N GLU A 215 -8.88 7.48 14.93
CA GLU A 215 -9.06 8.21 16.19
C GLU A 215 -9.79 7.38 17.25
N THR A 216 -10.73 6.56 16.82
CA THR A 216 -11.63 5.83 17.73
C THR A 216 -11.21 4.38 17.95
N ALA A 217 -10.22 3.87 17.22
CA ALA A 217 -9.65 2.55 17.40
C ALA A 217 -8.97 2.42 18.77
N THR A 218 -9.30 1.35 19.50
CA THR A 218 -8.72 1.04 20.81
C THR A 218 -7.39 0.31 20.69
N ASP A 219 -7.24 -0.51 19.65
CA ASP A 219 -6.00 -1.22 19.34
C ASP A 219 -5.02 -0.31 18.56
N PRO A 220 -3.76 -0.14 19.02
CA PRO A 220 -2.78 0.70 18.35
C PRO A 220 -2.41 0.24 16.94
N GLU A 221 -2.43 -1.07 16.66
CA GLU A 221 -2.12 -1.62 15.35
C GLU A 221 -3.24 -1.30 14.35
N SER A 222 -4.50 -1.53 14.75
CA SER A 222 -5.67 -1.09 14.00
C SER A 222 -5.62 0.41 13.71
N ALA A 223 -5.35 1.22 14.73
CA ALA A 223 -5.23 2.67 14.56
C ALA A 223 -4.15 3.02 13.52
N ARG A 224 -3.00 2.34 13.54
CA ARG A 224 -1.94 2.51 12.53
C ARG A 224 -2.43 2.15 11.12
N LYS A 225 -3.10 1.01 10.94
CA LYS A 225 -3.66 0.57 9.65
C LYS A 225 -4.67 1.58 9.09
N TYR A 226 -5.56 2.10 9.93
CA TYR A 226 -6.52 3.14 9.53
C TYR A 226 -5.83 4.46 9.16
N ARG A 227 -4.79 4.89 9.90
CA ARG A 227 -4.01 6.08 9.52
C ARG A 227 -3.32 5.89 8.16
N ALA A 228 -2.78 4.71 7.88
CA ALA A 228 -2.20 4.39 6.59
C ALA A 228 -3.24 4.48 5.47
N LEU A 229 -4.43 3.90 5.65
CA LEU A 229 -5.54 4.00 4.70
C LEU A 229 -6.00 5.44 4.46
N ALA A 230 -6.11 6.24 5.52
CA ALA A 230 -6.45 7.66 5.42
C ALA A 230 -5.40 8.40 4.56
N LYS A 231 -4.11 8.24 4.90
CA LYS A 231 -3.00 8.83 4.15
C LYS A 231 -3.02 8.40 2.67
N MET A 232 -3.32 7.13 2.37
CA MET A 232 -3.44 6.62 1.00
C MET A 232 -4.63 7.21 0.23
N ALA A 233 -5.81 7.31 0.85
CA ALA A 233 -6.98 7.94 0.25
C ALA A 233 -6.71 9.43 -0.07
N ASN A 234 -6.07 10.13 0.86
CA ASN A 234 -5.64 11.51 0.69
C ASN A 234 -4.62 11.67 -0.44
N PHE A 235 -3.61 10.79 -0.46
CA PHE A 235 -2.59 10.74 -1.51
C PHE A 235 -3.22 10.58 -2.89
N ARG A 236 -4.13 9.62 -3.06
CA ARG A 236 -4.84 9.38 -4.33
C ARG A 236 -5.75 10.54 -4.75
N SER A 237 -6.39 11.23 -3.80
CA SER A 237 -7.21 12.43 -4.10
C SER A 237 -6.36 13.55 -4.70
N HIS A 238 -5.18 13.80 -4.14
CA HIS A 238 -4.25 14.84 -4.59
C HIS A 238 -3.65 14.57 -5.98
N VAL A 239 -3.61 13.31 -6.43
CA VAL A 239 -3.16 12.96 -7.80
C VAL A 239 -4.02 13.65 -8.86
N ARG A 240 -5.32 13.85 -8.59
CA ARG A 240 -6.30 14.32 -9.59
C ARG A 240 -6.69 15.80 -9.43
N GLU A 241 -6.61 16.34 -8.22
CA GLU A 241 -7.08 17.70 -7.89
C GLU A 241 -5.96 18.76 -7.73
N ALA A 242 -4.86 18.66 -8.48
CA ALA A 242 -3.74 19.60 -8.34
C ALA A 242 -4.08 21.03 -8.83
N SER A 243 -4.89 21.77 -8.07
CA SER A 243 -5.13 23.21 -8.22
C SER A 243 -4.05 24.07 -7.57
N ARG A 244 -3.24 23.48 -6.68
CA ARG A 244 -2.10 24.15 -6.02
C ARG A 244 -0.88 24.12 -6.92
N ARG A 245 -0.01 25.13 -6.83
CA ARG A 245 1.31 25.11 -7.47
C ARG A 245 2.38 24.70 -6.46
N PRO A 246 3.39 23.91 -6.85
CA PRO A 246 4.51 23.59 -5.96
C PRO A 246 5.33 24.86 -5.67
N GLN A 247 6.09 24.83 -4.58
CA GLN A 247 7.06 25.87 -4.28
C GLN A 247 8.21 25.78 -5.29
N PHE A 248 8.65 26.93 -5.81
CA PHE A 248 9.81 27.04 -6.69
C PHE A 248 10.99 27.69 -5.97
N PHE A 249 12.18 27.17 -6.21
CA PHE A 249 13.42 27.65 -5.63
C PHE A 249 14.42 28.00 -6.72
N ARG A 250 15.27 28.99 -6.46
CA ARG A 250 16.36 29.39 -7.36
C ARG A 250 17.64 28.64 -7.03
N ALA A 251 18.50 28.43 -8.02
CA ALA A 251 19.80 27.79 -7.84
C ALA A 251 20.67 28.46 -6.77
N SER A 252 20.57 29.80 -6.61
CA SER A 252 21.28 30.57 -5.57
C SER A 252 20.93 30.17 -4.13
N SER A 253 19.81 29.48 -3.92
CA SER A 253 19.39 29.01 -2.59
C SER A 253 20.16 27.76 -2.16
N PHE A 254 20.95 27.16 -3.05
CA PHE A 254 21.59 25.88 -2.81
C PHE A 254 23.10 25.95 -3.05
N TYR A 255 23.86 25.28 -2.21
CA TYR A 255 25.24 24.93 -2.49
C TYR A 255 25.33 23.46 -2.92
N MET A 256 25.96 23.25 -4.08
CA MET A 256 26.14 21.96 -4.73
C MET A 256 27.59 21.80 -5.16
N ALA A 257 28.14 20.60 -4.99
CA ALA A 257 29.51 20.28 -5.38
C ALA A 257 29.56 18.89 -6.04
N ASP A 258 30.59 18.62 -6.84
CA ASP A 258 30.69 17.38 -7.62
C ASP A 258 30.79 16.12 -6.77
N ASN A 259 31.44 16.21 -5.60
CA ASN A 259 31.54 15.13 -4.63
C ASN A 259 30.19 14.82 -3.93
N TYR A 260 29.16 15.65 -4.11
CA TYR A 260 27.80 15.41 -3.61
C TYR A 260 26.90 14.65 -4.60
N LYS A 261 27.40 14.28 -5.78
CA LYS A 261 26.66 13.42 -6.72
C LYS A 261 26.52 12.01 -6.14
N ILE A 262 25.31 11.47 -6.11
CA ILE A 262 25.03 10.11 -5.58
C ILE A 262 25.37 9.03 -6.60
N ASP A 263 25.15 9.34 -7.88
CA ASP A 263 25.38 8.44 -8.99
C ASP A 263 26.32 9.07 -10.03
N SER A 264 27.03 8.22 -10.77
CA SER A 264 28.02 8.65 -11.76
C SER A 264 27.41 9.39 -12.96
N ARG A 265 26.09 9.28 -13.18
CA ARG A 265 25.40 10.02 -14.25
C ARG A 265 24.92 11.39 -13.77
N GLY A 266 25.06 11.72 -12.48
CA GLY A 266 24.65 12.99 -11.91
C GLY A 266 23.14 13.22 -11.98
N MET A 267 22.34 12.15 -11.95
CA MET A 267 20.88 12.23 -11.94
C MET A 267 20.34 12.62 -10.57
N SER A 268 21.15 12.46 -9.52
CA SER A 268 20.83 12.88 -8.17
C SER A 268 22.05 13.46 -7.46
N THR A 269 21.84 14.53 -6.69
CA THR A 269 22.91 15.17 -5.89
C THR A 269 22.39 15.56 -4.52
N MET A 270 23.20 15.38 -3.49
CA MET A 270 22.96 16.05 -2.22
C MET A 270 23.32 17.54 -2.37
N ALA A 271 22.69 18.39 -1.57
CA ALA A 271 22.94 19.82 -1.55
C ALA A 271 22.69 20.41 -0.16
N LEU A 272 23.35 21.53 0.11
CA LEU A 272 22.98 22.40 1.23
C LEU A 272 21.93 23.39 0.74
N PHE A 273 20.84 23.53 1.49
CA PHE A 273 19.74 24.45 1.22
C PHE A 273 19.78 25.56 2.28
N TYR A 274 20.05 26.78 1.85
CA TYR A 274 20.18 27.94 2.73
C TYR A 274 18.84 28.57 3.08
N ASP A 275 18.83 29.24 4.24
CA ASP A 275 17.75 30.10 4.73
C ASP A 275 16.34 29.53 4.54
N TYR A 276 16.13 28.25 4.87
CA TYR A 276 14.87 27.56 4.65
C TYR A 276 14.18 27.10 5.93
N ALA A 277 12.86 27.32 5.88
CA ALA A 277 11.91 27.68 6.93
C ALA A 277 12.10 29.13 7.43
N SER A 278 13.33 29.54 7.75
CA SER A 278 13.63 30.92 8.15
C SER A 278 15.09 31.29 7.89
N LYS A 279 15.43 32.59 7.94
CA LYS A 279 16.80 33.07 7.73
C LYS A 279 17.75 32.50 8.80
N GLY A 280 18.89 31.96 8.37
CA GLY A 280 19.85 31.28 9.24
C GLY A 280 19.51 29.79 9.52
N ASP A 281 18.35 29.31 9.10
CA ASP A 281 18.03 27.87 9.14
C ASP A 281 18.52 27.22 7.83
N HIS A 282 19.38 26.21 7.95
CA HIS A 282 20.01 25.53 6.82
C HIS A 282 19.65 24.06 6.86
N ARG A 283 19.48 23.44 5.68
CA ARG A 283 19.05 22.06 5.58
C ARG A 283 19.83 21.28 4.54
N VAL A 284 20.03 19.99 4.79
CA VAL A 284 20.54 19.09 3.74
C VAL A 284 19.37 18.53 2.93
N VAL A 285 19.47 18.62 1.61
CA VAL A 285 18.44 18.13 0.69
C VAL A 285 19.03 17.16 -0.32
N LEU A 286 18.16 16.33 -0.90
CA LEU A 286 18.47 15.52 -2.08
C LEU A 286 17.77 16.14 -3.29
N ILE A 287 18.51 16.47 -4.34
CA ILE A 287 17.97 16.98 -5.58
C ILE A 287 17.99 15.87 -6.64
N GLU A 288 16.81 15.51 -7.16
CA GLU A 288 16.70 14.66 -8.34
C GLU A 288 16.50 15.48 -9.60
N TRP A 289 17.39 15.30 -10.57
CA TRP A 289 17.39 16.09 -11.79
C TRP A 289 16.48 15.50 -12.86
N ILE A 290 15.65 16.37 -13.41
CA ILE A 290 14.75 16.11 -14.53
C ILE A 290 15.31 16.84 -15.74
N GLN A 291 15.71 16.05 -16.73
CA GLN A 291 16.30 16.54 -17.97
C GLN A 291 15.22 16.98 -18.96
N ASN A 292 15.54 17.93 -19.83
CA ASN A 292 14.69 18.36 -20.94
C ASN A 292 13.26 18.75 -20.51
N PRO A 293 13.08 19.61 -19.48
CA PRO A 293 11.75 19.98 -18.97
C PRO A 293 10.89 20.74 -19.99
N GLN A 294 11.51 21.23 -21.07
CA GLN A 294 10.86 21.91 -22.20
C GLN A 294 10.00 20.97 -23.06
N LEU A 295 10.20 19.65 -22.95
CA LEU A 295 9.35 18.68 -23.63
C LEU A 295 7.90 18.85 -23.17
N SER A 296 6.98 18.83 -24.13
CA SER A 296 5.57 19.14 -23.91
C SER A 296 4.99 18.31 -22.76
N GLY A 297 4.36 18.96 -21.79
CA GLY A 297 3.74 18.32 -20.63
C GLY A 297 4.68 17.96 -19.47
N LYS A 298 6.00 17.87 -19.69
CA LYS A 298 6.96 17.38 -18.68
C LYS A 298 7.09 18.27 -17.45
N LYS A 299 7.14 19.60 -17.65
CA LYS A 299 7.11 20.56 -16.53
C LYS A 299 5.84 20.39 -15.68
N ARG A 300 4.68 20.24 -16.31
CA ARG A 300 3.39 20.03 -15.62
C ARG A 300 3.35 18.70 -14.87
N GLU A 301 3.87 17.62 -15.44
CA GLU A 301 4.01 16.33 -14.75
C GLU A 301 4.94 16.45 -13.53
N THR A 302 6.05 17.17 -13.68
CA THR A 302 7.00 17.45 -12.58
C THR A 302 6.34 18.22 -11.44
N GLU A 303 5.53 19.23 -11.78
CA GLU A 303 4.77 20.01 -10.80
C GLU A 303 3.76 19.15 -10.03
N LYS A 304 3.03 18.27 -10.73
CA LYS A 304 2.11 17.30 -10.10
C LYS A 304 2.87 16.35 -9.17
N LEU A 305 4.01 15.82 -9.62
CA LEU A 305 4.84 14.93 -8.83
C LEU A 305 5.39 15.60 -7.56
N ALA A 306 5.87 16.84 -7.65
CA ALA A 306 6.35 17.59 -6.49
C ALA A 306 5.25 17.81 -5.44
N LEU A 307 4.03 18.13 -5.88
CA LEU A 307 2.87 18.26 -5.01
C LEU A 307 2.50 16.92 -4.35
N LEU A 308 2.48 15.85 -5.13
CA LEU A 308 2.16 14.52 -4.63
C LEU A 308 3.18 14.04 -3.60
N LEU A 309 4.47 14.20 -3.89
CA LEU A 309 5.55 13.88 -2.94
C LEU A 309 5.54 14.79 -1.71
N ASN A 310 4.80 15.90 -1.70
CA ASN A 310 4.59 16.71 -0.50
C ASN A 310 3.44 16.19 0.40
N VAL A 311 2.55 15.34 -0.12
CA VAL A 311 1.42 14.78 0.65
C VAL A 311 1.94 13.79 1.70
N PRO A 312 1.44 13.82 2.95
CA PRO A 312 1.81 12.84 3.97
C PRO A 312 1.59 11.40 3.50
N LYS A 313 2.63 10.58 3.62
CA LYS A 313 2.65 9.18 3.19
C LYS A 313 2.55 8.22 4.38
N PRO A 314 1.98 7.02 4.21
CA PRO A 314 2.06 5.97 5.22
C PRO A 314 3.51 5.64 5.56
N ASP A 315 3.76 5.19 6.79
CA ASP A 315 5.12 5.00 7.30
C ASP A 315 5.79 3.79 6.60
N GLU A 316 4.98 2.87 6.09
CA GLU A 316 5.40 1.71 5.28
C GLU A 316 5.82 2.12 3.86
N MET A 317 5.35 3.27 3.36
CA MET A 317 5.66 3.76 2.02
C MET A 317 7.02 4.46 2.02
N SER A 318 8.05 3.73 1.63
CA SER A 318 9.46 4.11 1.75
C SER A 318 9.89 5.09 0.65
N VAL A 319 9.31 6.30 0.64
CA VAL A 319 9.52 7.36 -0.36
C VAL A 319 9.82 8.68 0.33
N LEU A 320 10.74 9.45 -0.25
CA LEU A 320 11.10 10.78 0.25
C LEU A 320 9.98 11.80 0.03
N ASP A 321 9.82 12.69 1.01
CA ASP A 321 9.00 13.88 0.85
C ASP A 321 9.67 14.92 -0.06
N CYS A 322 8.87 15.80 -0.65
CA CYS A 322 9.36 16.91 -1.49
C CYS A 322 9.08 18.27 -0.86
N TYR A 323 10.06 19.19 -0.89
CA TYR A 323 9.88 20.61 -0.57
C TYR A 323 9.28 21.39 -1.75
N GLY A 324 9.66 21.04 -2.97
CA GLY A 324 9.26 21.76 -4.17
C GLY A 324 10.23 21.52 -5.32
N ILE A 325 10.32 22.48 -6.23
CA ILE A 325 11.08 22.39 -7.47
C ILE A 325 12.20 23.43 -7.47
N LEU A 326 13.42 22.99 -7.72
CA LEU A 326 14.51 23.86 -8.14
C LEU A 326 14.37 24.14 -9.64
N ASP A 327 14.17 25.41 -9.99
CA ASP A 327 14.18 25.87 -11.37
C ASP A 327 15.61 26.25 -11.77
N ASP A 328 16.24 25.41 -12.59
CA ASP A 328 17.60 25.61 -13.13
C ASP A 328 17.58 25.52 -14.67
N VAL A 329 16.43 25.87 -15.27
CA VAL A 329 16.18 25.74 -16.70
C VAL A 329 17.08 26.66 -17.51
N GLU A 330 17.23 27.91 -17.09
CA GLU A 330 18.03 28.91 -17.81
C GLU A 330 19.52 28.55 -17.87
N ARG A 331 20.05 27.93 -16.80
CA ARG A 331 21.49 27.63 -16.68
C ARG A 331 21.85 26.26 -17.23
N THR A 332 21.03 25.23 -16.96
CA THR A 332 21.39 23.84 -17.28
C THR A 332 20.29 23.07 -18.00
N ASN A 333 19.18 23.72 -18.37
CA ASN A 333 18.02 23.10 -19.00
C ASN A 333 17.48 21.90 -18.19
N ARG A 334 17.42 22.06 -16.86
CA ARG A 334 16.95 21.03 -15.92
C ARG A 334 16.02 21.60 -14.86
N LEU A 335 15.11 20.77 -14.37
CA LEU A 335 14.38 20.98 -13.12
C LEU A 335 14.93 20.03 -12.07
N GLY A 336 14.92 20.43 -10.80
CA GLY A 336 15.30 19.56 -9.68
C GLY A 336 14.12 19.33 -8.74
N LEU A 337 13.77 18.07 -8.45
CA LEU A 337 12.88 17.77 -7.32
C LEU A 337 13.69 17.88 -6.03
N VAL A 338 13.30 18.79 -5.13
CA VAL A 338 14.00 19.03 -3.87
C VAL A 338 13.39 18.13 -2.80
N LEU A 339 14.02 16.98 -2.55
CA LEU A 339 13.56 15.94 -1.64
C LEU A 339 14.14 16.12 -0.23
N LYS A 340 13.44 15.57 0.77
CA LYS A 340 13.77 15.66 2.20
C LYS A 340 14.45 14.38 2.69
N PRO A 341 15.78 14.34 2.84
CA PRO A 341 16.46 13.28 3.58
C PRO A 341 15.91 13.12 5.00
N PRO A 342 16.17 11.98 5.67
CA PRO A 342 15.80 11.77 7.07
C PRO A 342 16.25 12.92 7.97
N ASP A 343 15.44 13.25 8.98
CA ASP A 343 15.63 14.43 9.82
C ASP A 343 17.01 14.52 10.46
N TYR A 344 17.56 13.38 10.89
CA TYR A 344 18.90 13.30 11.48
C TYR A 344 20.03 13.66 10.49
N VAL A 345 19.83 13.44 9.19
CA VAL A 345 20.75 13.89 8.13
C VAL A 345 20.49 15.35 7.77
N ARG A 346 19.23 15.78 7.84
CA ARG A 346 18.74 17.03 7.26
C ARG A 346 18.93 18.27 8.13
N ILE A 347 18.68 18.19 9.45
CA ILE A 347 18.50 19.37 10.32
C ILE A 347 19.69 19.64 11.24
N ASN A 348 20.39 18.60 11.70
CA ASN A 348 21.45 18.72 12.71
C ASN A 348 22.78 19.19 12.12
N LEU A 349 22.81 20.38 11.52
CA LEU A 349 24.00 20.97 10.91
C LEU A 349 24.87 21.70 11.95
N PRO A 350 26.20 21.76 11.75
CA PRO A 350 27.09 22.49 12.64
C PRO A 350 26.88 24.00 12.45
N SER A 351 26.98 24.75 13.54
CA SER A 351 26.96 26.22 13.52
C SER A 351 28.24 26.74 14.20
N PRO A 352 29.13 27.47 13.50
CA PRO A 352 29.03 27.88 12.09
C PRO A 352 29.28 26.73 11.11
N LEU A 353 28.76 26.84 9.89
CA LEU A 353 29.03 25.89 8.82
C LEU A 353 30.50 25.99 8.35
N SER A 354 31.18 24.86 8.21
CA SER A 354 32.54 24.80 7.69
C SER A 354 32.64 25.35 6.26
N PRO A 355 33.78 25.93 5.83
CA PRO A 355 33.98 26.55 4.51
C PRO A 355 33.81 25.64 3.26
N GLY A 356 33.37 24.39 3.41
CA GLY A 356 33.28 23.39 2.32
C GLY A 356 31.88 22.81 2.07
N GLY A 357 30.83 23.29 2.74
CA GLY A 357 29.47 22.75 2.60
C GLY A 357 29.16 21.58 3.54
N ILE A 358 28.36 20.60 3.09
CA ILE A 358 27.91 19.45 3.91
C ILE A 358 29.01 18.39 4.04
N SER A 359 29.15 17.75 5.21
CA SER A 359 30.10 16.63 5.37
C SER A 359 29.76 15.47 4.43
N GLU A 360 30.76 14.84 3.81
CA GLU A 360 30.52 13.63 2.99
C GLU A 360 29.98 12.46 3.84
N ARG A 361 30.11 12.53 5.17
CA ARG A 361 29.49 11.59 6.12
C ARG A 361 27.96 11.69 6.15
N ARG A 362 27.35 12.67 5.45
CA ARG A 362 25.90 12.78 5.24
C ARG A 362 25.44 12.08 3.96
N MET A 363 26.38 11.66 3.10
CA MET A 363 26.05 11.08 1.81
C MET A 363 25.39 9.71 1.98
N PRO A 364 24.27 9.44 1.29
CA PRO A 364 23.70 8.10 1.25
C PRO A 364 24.56 7.18 0.38
N ILE A 365 24.37 5.88 0.56
CA ILE A 365 24.84 4.83 -0.36
C ILE A 365 23.64 4.25 -1.10
N ASN A 366 23.75 4.05 -2.42
CA ASN A 366 22.72 3.31 -3.15
C ASN A 366 22.99 1.79 -3.12
N LEU A 367 21.95 0.98 -3.30
CA LEU A 367 22.06 -0.49 -3.26
C LEU A 367 23.11 -1.03 -4.23
N ARG A 368 23.25 -0.45 -5.43
CA ARG A 368 24.26 -0.88 -6.39
C ARG A 368 25.69 -0.67 -5.87
N GLN A 369 25.95 0.49 -5.26
CA GLN A 369 27.25 0.77 -4.61
C GLN A 369 27.46 -0.18 -3.45
N LEU A 370 26.45 -0.38 -2.60
CA LEU A 370 26.52 -1.27 -1.45
C LEU A 370 26.90 -2.71 -1.85
N ILE A 371 26.24 -3.28 -2.87
CA ILE A 371 26.57 -4.61 -3.40
C ILE A 371 28.01 -4.70 -3.92
N LYS A 372 28.54 -3.59 -4.47
CA LYS A 372 29.92 -3.56 -5.01
C LYS A 372 30.98 -3.41 -3.95
N THR A 373 30.69 -2.70 -2.86
CA THR A 373 31.68 -2.34 -1.84
C THR A 373 31.64 -3.22 -0.60
N ARG A 374 30.54 -3.94 -0.38
CA ARG A 374 30.36 -4.81 0.78
C ARG A 374 30.24 -6.27 0.34
N ASP A 375 31.08 -7.13 0.90
CA ASP A 375 31.18 -8.55 0.52
C ASP A 375 29.85 -9.31 0.70
N SER A 376 29.12 -9.02 1.78
CA SER A 376 27.82 -9.64 2.05
C SER A 376 26.95 -8.78 2.98
N LEU A 377 25.64 -8.99 2.89
CA LEU A 377 24.66 -8.54 3.88
C LEU A 377 23.88 -9.74 4.41
N ASP A 378 23.46 -9.69 5.67
CA ASP A 378 22.68 -10.76 6.29
C ASP A 378 21.37 -11.02 5.54
N LEU A 379 20.96 -12.28 5.47
CA LEU A 379 19.78 -12.69 4.72
C LEU A 379 18.51 -12.00 5.26
N GLY A 380 18.40 -11.85 6.59
CA GLY A 380 17.28 -11.14 7.23
C GLY A 380 17.18 -9.69 6.76
N ALA A 381 18.29 -8.97 6.76
CA ALA A 381 18.32 -7.59 6.26
C ALA A 381 17.96 -7.50 4.77
N ARG A 382 18.38 -8.46 3.94
CA ARG A 382 17.95 -8.52 2.52
C ARG A 382 16.44 -8.76 2.39
N PHE A 383 15.87 -9.63 3.22
CA PHE A 383 14.44 -9.87 3.27
C PHE A 383 13.68 -8.61 3.67
N ASP A 384 14.16 -7.88 4.67
CA ASP A 384 13.49 -6.67 5.14
C ASP A 384 13.56 -5.54 4.11
N ILE A 385 14.69 -5.38 3.42
CA ILE A 385 14.79 -4.47 2.27
C ILE A 385 13.76 -4.87 1.20
N ALA A 386 13.71 -6.14 0.82
CA ALA A 386 12.80 -6.62 -0.22
C ALA A 386 11.32 -6.41 0.13
N LYS A 387 10.92 -6.71 1.38
CA LYS A 387 9.56 -6.47 1.87
C LYS A 387 9.19 -4.99 1.74
N LYS A 388 10.05 -4.08 2.20
CA LYS A 388 9.82 -2.64 2.11
C LYS A 388 9.72 -2.13 0.67
N LEU A 389 10.58 -2.64 -0.22
CA LEU A 389 10.53 -2.27 -1.64
C LEU A 389 9.21 -2.73 -2.28
N VAL A 390 8.81 -3.98 -2.05
CA VAL A 390 7.60 -4.55 -2.63
C VAL A 390 6.35 -3.86 -2.08
N ASP A 391 6.27 -3.63 -0.77
CA ASP A 391 5.17 -2.87 -0.15
C ASP A 391 5.09 -1.45 -0.72
N THR A 392 6.22 -0.76 -0.85
CA THR A 392 6.24 0.60 -1.40
C THR A 392 5.76 0.64 -2.86
N ILE A 393 6.23 -0.27 -3.72
CA ILE A 393 5.77 -0.32 -5.12
C ILE A 393 4.29 -0.71 -5.21
N HIS A 394 3.83 -1.64 -4.38
CA HIS A 394 2.41 -2.01 -4.31
C HIS A 394 1.55 -0.80 -3.93
N MET A 395 1.95 -0.02 -2.94
CA MET A 395 1.24 1.19 -2.53
C MET A 395 1.26 2.27 -3.61
N ILE A 396 2.40 2.49 -4.29
CA ILE A 396 2.47 3.40 -5.46
C ILE A 396 1.47 2.95 -6.54
N HIS A 397 1.37 1.66 -6.81
CA HIS A 397 0.43 1.12 -7.80
C HIS A 397 -1.04 1.24 -7.35
N ALA A 398 -1.32 1.11 -6.04
CA ALA A 398 -2.67 1.22 -5.48
C ALA A 398 -3.28 2.63 -5.64
N VAL A 399 -2.44 3.66 -5.75
CA VAL A 399 -2.86 5.06 -6.00
C VAL A 399 -2.76 5.45 -7.48
N ASP A 400 -2.71 4.47 -8.37
CA ASP A 400 -2.64 4.62 -9.83
C ASP A 400 -1.38 5.34 -10.32
N TRP A 401 -0.21 5.03 -9.74
CA TRP A 401 1.08 5.56 -10.21
C TRP A 401 2.00 4.45 -10.72
N VAL A 402 2.91 4.85 -11.62
CA VAL A 402 4.04 4.03 -12.08
C VAL A 402 5.35 4.75 -11.80
N HIS A 403 6.35 4.02 -11.30
CA HIS A 403 7.65 4.57 -10.90
C HIS A 403 8.58 4.77 -12.10
N LYS A 404 8.58 3.83 -13.05
CA LYS A 404 9.31 3.87 -14.33
C LYS A 404 10.84 3.75 -14.27
N ASN A 405 11.43 3.86 -13.09
CA ASN A 405 12.89 3.82 -12.91
C ASN A 405 13.31 2.98 -11.70
N ILE A 406 12.63 1.86 -11.43
CA ILE A 406 12.99 0.94 -10.34
C ILE A 406 14.30 0.24 -10.71
N ARG A 407 15.34 0.44 -9.90
CA ARG A 407 16.69 -0.12 -10.09
C ARG A 407 17.53 -0.05 -8.82
N SER A 408 18.65 -0.76 -8.76
CA SER A 408 19.52 -0.71 -7.57
C SER A 408 20.17 0.65 -7.30
N ASN A 409 20.25 1.55 -8.28
CA ASN A 409 20.69 2.95 -8.05
C ASN A 409 19.60 3.80 -7.37
N SER A 410 18.33 3.39 -7.45
CA SER A 410 17.19 4.13 -6.91
C SER A 410 16.85 3.77 -5.46
N VAL A 411 17.52 2.78 -4.88
CA VAL A 411 17.33 2.37 -3.49
C VAL A 411 18.46 2.98 -2.67
N LEU A 412 18.14 3.94 -1.80
CA LEU A 412 19.09 4.69 -0.99
C LEU A 412 19.05 4.25 0.46
N PHE A 413 20.23 4.21 1.09
CA PHE A 413 20.40 4.02 2.52
C PHE A 413 21.17 5.22 3.08
N PHE A 414 20.63 5.80 4.15
CA PHE A 414 21.24 6.95 4.81
C PHE A 414 22.10 6.52 6.00
N PRO A 415 23.16 7.29 6.32
CA PRO A 415 24.10 6.94 7.37
C PRO A 415 23.48 7.03 8.77
N LEU A 416 23.81 6.09 9.64
CA LEU A 416 23.41 6.06 11.06
C LEU A 416 24.44 6.74 11.97
N GLY A 417 23.97 7.20 13.12
CA GLY A 417 24.81 7.74 14.21
C GLY A 417 25.00 9.26 14.16
N LYS A 418 25.75 9.78 15.13
CA LYS A 418 26.09 11.22 15.16
C LYS A 418 27.01 11.53 13.99
N ILE A 419 26.54 12.42 13.11
CA ILE A 419 27.34 12.90 12.00
C ILE A 419 28.30 13.94 12.56
N ASP A 420 29.56 13.55 12.71
CA ASP A 420 30.64 14.47 13.07
C ASP A 420 31.12 15.20 11.82
N ASP A 421 30.69 16.46 11.69
CA ASP A 421 31.01 17.33 10.56
C ASP A 421 32.40 17.98 10.65
N THR A 422 33.22 17.67 11.67
CA THR A 422 34.59 18.19 11.76
C THR A 422 35.52 17.57 10.70
N SER A 423 35.15 16.39 10.19
CA SER A 423 35.82 15.71 9.09
C SER A 423 34.96 15.77 7.82
N SER A 424 35.52 16.30 6.74
CA SER A 424 34.85 16.37 5.43
C SER A 424 34.82 15.04 4.69
N ALA A 425 35.74 14.11 4.97
CA ALA A 425 35.85 12.84 4.25
C ALA A 425 34.89 11.76 4.80
N ARG A 426 34.44 10.86 3.91
CA ARG A 426 33.74 9.63 4.31
C ARG A 426 34.58 8.82 5.31
N ALA A 427 33.94 8.38 6.39
CA ALA A 427 34.58 7.47 7.32
C ALA A 427 34.79 6.10 6.66
N PRO A 428 35.93 5.41 6.92
CA PRO A 428 36.18 4.07 6.38
C PRO A 428 35.11 3.04 6.79
N TYR A 429 34.44 3.27 7.93
CA TYR A 429 33.44 2.37 8.53
C TYR A 429 32.10 3.09 8.77
N GLN A 430 31.60 3.80 7.77
CA GLN A 430 30.29 4.43 7.85
C GLN A 430 29.19 3.36 7.93
N VAL A 431 28.39 3.41 9.00
CA VAL A 431 27.24 2.51 9.20
C VAL A 431 26.02 3.13 8.53
N PHE A 432 25.24 2.32 7.81
CA PHE A 432 24.02 2.76 7.13
C PHE A 432 22.78 2.09 7.71
N ASP A 433 21.64 2.77 7.64
CA ASP A 433 20.35 2.23 8.06
C ASP A 433 19.77 1.33 6.96
N PHE A 434 20.04 0.03 7.04
CA PHE A 434 19.42 -0.95 6.13
C PHE A 434 17.98 -1.27 6.50
N SER A 435 17.55 -0.92 7.72
CA SER A 435 16.18 -1.13 8.13
C SER A 435 15.25 -0.15 7.44
N SER A 436 15.70 1.04 7.02
CA SER A 436 14.88 2.08 6.39
C SER A 436 15.39 2.47 4.99
N PRO A 437 15.36 1.55 4.00
CA PRO A 437 15.64 1.91 2.61
C PRO A 437 14.66 2.98 2.14
N LEU A 438 15.10 3.89 1.27
CA LEU A 438 14.24 4.89 0.64
C LEU A 438 14.34 4.77 -0.88
N ILE A 439 13.19 4.71 -1.55
CA ILE A 439 13.08 4.71 -2.99
C ILE A 439 13.16 6.16 -3.48
N ALA A 440 14.06 6.37 -4.44
CA ALA A 440 14.35 7.60 -5.17
C ALA A 440 14.17 7.35 -6.67
N GLY A 441 14.55 8.29 -7.52
CA GLY A 441 14.48 8.16 -8.98
C GLY A 441 13.09 8.40 -9.56
N PHE A 442 12.29 9.23 -8.90
CA PHE A 442 10.93 9.62 -9.31
C PHE A 442 10.92 10.58 -10.50
N SER A 443 12.08 11.03 -11.00
CA SER A 443 12.19 11.94 -12.16
C SER A 443 11.40 11.53 -13.41
N ASN A 444 11.03 10.24 -13.53
CA ASN A 444 10.21 9.71 -14.62
C ASN A 444 8.83 9.20 -14.16
N ALA A 445 8.51 9.23 -12.87
CA ALA A 445 7.28 8.69 -12.29
C ALA A 445 6.06 9.56 -12.64
N ARG A 446 4.89 8.92 -12.79
CA ARG A 446 3.64 9.60 -13.18
C ARG A 446 2.41 8.77 -12.87
N SER A 447 1.25 9.42 -13.00
CA SER A 447 -0.07 8.77 -13.00
C SER A 447 -0.19 7.75 -14.15
N ASP A 448 -0.76 6.59 -13.84
CA ASP A 448 -1.19 5.55 -14.76
C ASP A 448 -2.57 5.92 -15.34
N ASP A 449 -2.62 7.07 -16.03
CA ASP A 449 -3.85 7.55 -16.64
C ASP A 449 -4.28 6.56 -17.73
N LYS A 450 -5.35 5.80 -17.46
CA LYS A 450 -6.09 5.09 -18.51
C LYS A 450 -6.47 6.13 -19.57
N PRO A 451 -6.30 5.85 -20.86
CA PRO A 451 -6.64 6.81 -21.90
C PRO A 451 -8.13 7.16 -21.77
N SER A 452 -8.43 8.34 -21.21
CA SER A 452 -9.77 8.91 -21.28
C SER A 452 -10.03 9.29 -22.73
N SER A 453 -11.25 9.04 -23.23
CA SER A 453 -11.66 9.30 -24.61
C SER A 453 -11.42 10.74 -25.11
N ASN A 454 -11.13 11.68 -24.21
CA ASN A 454 -10.98 13.11 -24.51
C ASN A 454 -9.52 13.59 -24.57
N TYR A 455 -8.54 12.72 -24.32
CA TYR A 455 -7.12 13.00 -24.58
C TYR A 455 -6.61 11.94 -25.56
N GLY A 456 -6.16 12.39 -26.74
CA GLY A 456 -5.71 11.52 -27.82
C GLY A 456 -4.64 10.49 -27.41
N PRO A 457 -4.44 9.45 -28.23
CA PRO A 457 -3.54 8.34 -27.89
C PRO A 457 -2.08 8.81 -27.84
N GLY A 458 -1.56 9.00 -26.63
CA GLY A 458 -0.12 8.98 -26.37
C GLY A 458 0.45 10.21 -25.64
N GLN A 459 0.50 10.14 -24.31
CA GLN A 459 1.47 10.93 -23.52
C GLN A 459 2.58 10.03 -22.92
N THR A 460 2.58 8.74 -23.25
CA THR A 460 3.55 7.76 -22.73
C THR A 460 4.59 7.27 -23.75
N ARG A 461 4.56 7.83 -24.98
CA ARG A 461 5.39 7.44 -26.15
C ARG A 461 6.83 7.98 -26.11
N GLU A 462 7.24 8.69 -25.06
CA GLU A 462 8.57 9.30 -24.97
C GLU A 462 9.66 8.26 -24.70
N ALA A 463 10.25 7.74 -25.78
CA ALA A 463 11.44 6.91 -25.77
C ALA A 463 12.68 7.60 -25.16
N THR A 464 12.71 8.94 -25.19
CA THR A 464 13.93 9.75 -25.03
C THR A 464 14.39 9.95 -23.59
N ASN A 465 13.58 9.58 -22.58
CA ASN A 465 13.83 9.93 -21.17
C ASN A 465 14.07 8.71 -20.25
N LEU A 466 13.82 7.49 -20.75
CA LEU A 466 14.07 6.27 -20.01
C LEU A 466 15.45 5.72 -20.36
N THR A 467 16.19 5.27 -19.34
CA THR A 467 17.34 4.40 -19.61
C THR A 467 16.80 3.05 -20.03
N LEU A 468 16.84 2.77 -21.34
CA LEU A 468 16.44 1.49 -21.93
C LEU A 468 17.53 0.44 -21.74
N ASP A 469 17.75 0.04 -20.49
CA ASP A 469 18.67 -1.03 -20.10
C ASP A 469 17.91 -2.25 -19.57
N TYR A 470 18.63 -3.26 -19.11
CA TYR A 470 18.12 -4.55 -18.66
C TYR A 470 17.13 -4.50 -17.46
N TYR A 471 16.98 -3.36 -16.78
CA TYR A 471 15.90 -3.19 -15.80
C TYR A 471 14.53 -2.97 -16.46
N GLN A 472 14.50 -2.49 -17.70
CA GLN A 472 13.26 -2.25 -18.42
C GLN A 472 12.68 -3.54 -18.97
N HIS A 473 11.35 -3.59 -18.98
CA HIS A 473 10.60 -4.72 -19.51
C HIS A 473 10.92 -4.96 -21.00
N PRO A 474 11.05 -6.22 -21.46
CA PRO A 474 11.37 -6.56 -22.86
C PRO A 474 10.47 -5.86 -23.89
N ALA A 475 9.15 -5.83 -23.69
CA ALA A 475 8.23 -5.10 -24.58
C ALA A 475 8.58 -3.61 -24.73
N LYS A 476 9.01 -2.93 -23.65
CA LYS A 476 9.42 -1.52 -23.68
C LYS A 476 10.81 -1.33 -24.28
N LEU A 477 11.69 -2.31 -24.12
CA LEU A 477 13.00 -2.35 -24.76
C LEU A 477 12.91 -2.55 -26.28
N ASN A 478 11.96 -3.37 -26.73
CA ASN A 478 11.74 -3.67 -28.14
C ASN A 478 10.98 -2.54 -28.84
N ASP A 479 9.97 -1.98 -28.19
CA ASP A 479 9.26 -0.79 -28.66
C ASP A 479 9.25 0.32 -27.59
N PRO A 480 10.17 1.30 -27.70
CA PRO A 480 10.23 2.45 -26.82
C PRO A 480 8.98 3.34 -26.84
N HIS A 481 8.09 3.20 -27.82
CA HIS A 481 6.83 3.96 -27.92
C HIS A 481 5.65 3.28 -27.24
N VAL A 482 5.77 2.00 -26.83
CA VAL A 482 4.73 1.32 -26.04
C VAL A 482 4.47 2.09 -24.75
N ALA A 483 3.18 2.28 -24.45
CA ALA A 483 2.76 2.91 -23.20
C ALA A 483 3.32 2.14 -22.00
N TYR A 484 3.86 2.89 -21.03
CA TYR A 484 4.35 2.27 -19.79
C TYR A 484 3.18 1.71 -18.97
N ARG A 485 3.38 0.56 -18.31
CA ARG A 485 2.34 -0.14 -17.54
C ARG A 485 2.90 -0.58 -16.19
N ARG A 486 2.04 -0.80 -15.18
CA ARG A 486 2.43 -1.34 -13.86
C ARG A 486 3.24 -2.62 -13.94
N LEU A 487 2.94 -3.50 -14.90
CA LEU A 487 3.68 -4.75 -15.09
C LEU A 487 5.18 -4.52 -15.41
N PHE A 488 5.54 -3.38 -16.00
CA PHE A 488 6.93 -3.04 -16.29
C PHE A 488 7.70 -2.65 -15.02
N ASP A 489 7.05 -1.98 -14.08
CA ASP A 489 7.60 -1.73 -12.75
C ASP A 489 7.80 -3.06 -12.01
N LEU A 490 6.84 -3.99 -12.09
CA LEU A 490 6.93 -5.30 -11.42
C LEU A 490 8.07 -6.16 -11.98
N TYR A 491 8.34 -6.11 -13.28
CA TYR A 491 9.54 -6.73 -13.87
C TYR A 491 10.83 -6.07 -13.37
N SER A 492 10.86 -4.73 -13.35
CA SER A 492 12.01 -3.95 -12.87
C SER A 492 12.32 -4.27 -11.39
N LEU A 493 11.27 -4.43 -10.57
CA LEU A 493 11.35 -4.87 -9.19
C LEU A 493 11.95 -6.28 -9.08
N GLY A 494 11.52 -7.22 -9.92
CA GLY A 494 12.10 -8.57 -10.01
C GLY A 494 13.62 -8.54 -10.26
N CYS A 495 14.10 -7.62 -11.11
CA CYS A 495 15.52 -7.44 -11.36
C CYS A 495 16.27 -7.00 -10.10
N VAL A 496 15.73 -6.04 -9.34
CA VAL A 496 16.33 -5.57 -8.08
C VAL A 496 16.32 -6.66 -7.00
N LEU A 497 15.21 -7.41 -6.89
CA LEU A 497 15.10 -8.54 -5.97
C LEU A 497 16.11 -9.65 -6.31
N LEU A 498 16.37 -9.89 -7.59
CA LEU A 498 17.40 -10.84 -8.04
C LEU A 498 18.81 -10.36 -7.65
N GLU A 499 19.12 -9.07 -7.81
CA GLU A 499 20.40 -8.50 -7.35
C GLU A 499 20.58 -8.63 -5.84
N LEU A 500 19.52 -8.40 -5.05
CA LEU A 500 19.53 -8.62 -3.60
C LEU A 500 19.78 -10.09 -3.24
N ALA A 501 19.09 -11.02 -3.90
CA ALA A 501 19.22 -12.43 -3.62
C ALA A 501 20.62 -12.97 -3.95
N LEU A 502 21.14 -12.62 -5.12
CA LEU A 502 22.47 -13.04 -5.56
C LEU A 502 23.61 -12.25 -4.91
N TRP A 503 23.30 -11.09 -4.31
CA TRP A 503 24.28 -10.10 -3.83
C TRP A 503 25.34 -9.74 -4.87
N THR A 504 24.90 -9.57 -6.11
CA THR A 504 25.73 -9.17 -7.25
C THR A 504 24.89 -8.32 -8.19
N THR A 505 25.51 -7.32 -8.81
CA THR A 505 24.80 -6.49 -9.79
C THR A 505 24.55 -7.26 -11.08
N LEU A 506 23.41 -7.05 -11.75
CA LEU A 506 23.12 -7.63 -13.07
C LEU A 506 24.13 -7.18 -14.12
N ALA A 507 24.62 -5.94 -14.05
CA ALA A 507 25.72 -5.47 -14.90
C ALA A 507 26.95 -6.39 -14.86
N ARG A 508 27.29 -6.94 -13.69
CA ARG A 508 28.43 -7.87 -13.53
C ARG A 508 28.15 -9.23 -14.13
N GLN A 509 26.89 -9.67 -14.11
CA GLN A 509 26.49 -10.99 -14.59
C GLN A 509 26.31 -11.01 -16.11
N ILE A 510 25.69 -9.99 -16.68
CA ILE A 510 25.39 -9.88 -18.12
C ILE A 510 26.66 -9.53 -18.93
N GLY A 511 27.64 -8.85 -18.32
CA GLY A 511 28.76 -8.26 -19.04
C GLY A 511 28.37 -6.98 -19.80
N HIS A 512 29.36 -6.29 -20.38
CA HIS A 512 29.18 -5.06 -21.14
C HIS A 512 28.98 -5.34 -22.64
N ASP A 513 28.00 -6.19 -23.01
CA ASP A 513 27.58 -6.30 -24.40
C ASP A 513 26.20 -5.63 -24.61
N PRO A 514 26.15 -4.41 -25.18
CA PRO A 514 24.91 -3.70 -25.47
C PRO A 514 24.11 -4.30 -26.63
N ALA A 515 24.67 -5.24 -27.40
CA ALA A 515 24.19 -5.57 -28.74
C ALA A 515 23.01 -6.54 -28.81
N SER A 516 22.50 -7.07 -27.69
CA SER A 516 21.27 -7.87 -27.73
C SER A 516 20.40 -7.74 -26.48
N ARG A 517 19.34 -6.92 -26.61
CA ARG A 517 18.29 -6.72 -25.59
C ARG A 517 17.55 -8.02 -25.27
N GLU A 518 17.35 -8.88 -26.27
CA GLU A 518 16.72 -10.19 -26.09
C GLU A 518 17.61 -11.18 -25.32
N VAL A 519 18.93 -11.12 -25.54
CA VAL A 519 19.90 -11.94 -24.80
C VAL A 519 19.92 -11.55 -23.33
N HIS A 520 19.82 -10.26 -23.00
CA HIS A 520 19.77 -9.80 -21.60
C HIS A 520 18.59 -10.40 -20.83
N TYR A 521 17.39 -10.38 -21.42
CA TYR A 521 16.21 -10.97 -20.77
C TYR A 521 16.36 -12.49 -20.58
N LYS A 522 16.76 -13.21 -21.63
CA LYS A 522 16.98 -14.67 -21.56
C LYS A 522 17.96 -15.02 -20.45
N PHE A 523 19.06 -14.28 -20.35
CA PHE A 523 20.06 -14.48 -19.32
C PHE A 523 19.55 -14.17 -17.90
N ILE A 524 18.82 -13.06 -17.71
CA ILE A 524 18.18 -12.74 -16.41
C ILE A 524 17.20 -13.84 -16.00
N ARG A 525 16.41 -14.34 -16.94
CA ARG A 525 15.48 -15.46 -16.72
C ARG A 525 16.21 -16.73 -16.34
N GLU A 526 17.29 -17.07 -17.02
CA GLU A 526 18.15 -18.21 -16.67
C GLU A 526 18.71 -18.09 -15.26
N LEU A 527 19.21 -16.92 -14.87
CA LEU A 527 19.67 -16.67 -13.50
C LEU A 527 18.56 -16.89 -12.46
N ALA A 528 17.35 -16.40 -12.72
CA ALA A 528 16.20 -16.58 -11.82
C ALA A 528 15.74 -18.04 -11.70
N LEU A 529 15.96 -18.86 -12.75
CA LEU A 529 15.58 -20.27 -12.78
C LEU A 529 16.64 -21.21 -12.18
N LYS A 530 17.86 -20.75 -11.91
CA LYS A 530 18.91 -21.60 -11.32
C LYS A 530 18.48 -22.13 -9.94
N PRO A 531 18.63 -23.45 -9.67
CA PRO A 531 18.33 -24.04 -8.36
C PRO A 531 19.18 -23.45 -7.22
N THR A 532 20.34 -22.87 -7.52
CA THR A 532 21.17 -22.18 -6.53
C THR A 532 20.45 -21.01 -5.89
N LEU A 533 19.52 -20.34 -6.59
CA LEU A 533 18.73 -19.25 -6.02
C LEU A 533 17.88 -19.72 -4.83
N ASP A 534 17.24 -20.90 -4.94
CA ASP A 534 16.47 -21.47 -3.83
C ASP A 534 17.34 -21.75 -2.61
N ARG A 535 18.59 -22.19 -2.84
CA ARG A 535 19.55 -22.46 -1.76
C ARG A 535 20.05 -21.18 -1.08
N MET A 536 20.07 -20.05 -1.79
CA MET A 536 20.56 -18.77 -1.28
C MET A 536 19.50 -18.01 -0.46
N VAL A 537 18.25 -18.02 -0.91
CA VAL A 537 17.19 -17.17 -0.32
C VAL A 537 15.90 -17.92 0.04
N GLY A 538 15.88 -19.23 -0.12
CA GLY A 538 14.68 -20.05 0.09
C GLY A 538 13.68 -19.98 -1.06
N LYS A 539 12.79 -20.98 -1.11
CA LYS A 539 11.83 -21.17 -2.22
C LYS A 539 10.80 -20.04 -2.34
N ILE A 540 10.39 -19.44 -1.23
CA ILE A 540 9.37 -18.39 -1.22
C ILE A 540 9.90 -17.14 -1.94
N PHE A 541 11.06 -16.64 -1.51
CA PHE A 541 11.71 -15.46 -2.09
C PHE A 541 12.10 -15.70 -3.56
N ALA A 542 12.74 -16.84 -3.84
CA ALA A 542 13.12 -17.21 -5.20
C ALA A 542 11.90 -17.35 -6.12
N GLY A 543 10.78 -17.89 -5.62
CA GLY A 543 9.53 -17.97 -6.35
C GLY A 543 8.98 -16.60 -6.73
N VAL A 544 9.01 -15.62 -5.81
CA VAL A 544 8.58 -14.24 -6.11
C VAL A 544 9.46 -13.59 -7.18
N ILE A 545 10.78 -13.78 -7.13
CA ILE A 545 11.68 -13.30 -8.20
C ILE A 545 11.27 -13.90 -9.55
N ARG A 546 11.09 -15.22 -9.61
CA ARG A 546 10.72 -15.91 -10.86
C ARG A 546 9.42 -15.39 -11.43
N ASP A 547 8.41 -15.18 -10.59
CA ASP A 547 7.11 -14.68 -11.03
C ASP A 547 7.22 -13.25 -11.59
N CYS A 548 8.02 -12.37 -10.96
CA CYS A 548 8.29 -11.03 -11.47
C CYS A 548 9.08 -11.04 -12.79
N ILE A 549 10.12 -11.87 -12.92
CA ILE A 549 10.93 -11.96 -14.14
C ILE A 549 10.14 -12.61 -15.30
N ALA A 550 9.26 -13.57 -15.00
CA ALA A 550 8.38 -14.19 -15.98
C ALA A 550 7.39 -13.19 -16.61
N LEU A 551 7.15 -12.03 -15.98
CA LEU A 551 6.37 -10.96 -16.60
C LEU A 551 7.01 -10.46 -17.91
N GLY A 552 8.33 -10.62 -18.10
CA GLY A 552 9.01 -10.21 -19.33
C GLY A 552 8.50 -10.88 -20.60
N GLU A 553 7.85 -12.05 -20.49
CA GLU A 553 7.18 -12.77 -21.59
C GLU A 553 5.73 -12.31 -21.82
N LYS A 554 5.19 -11.48 -20.93
CA LYS A 554 3.79 -11.05 -20.94
C LYS A 554 3.68 -9.61 -21.43
N ASN A 555 2.72 -9.37 -22.32
CA ASN A 555 2.37 -8.01 -22.73
C ASN A 555 1.32 -7.37 -21.82
N THR A 556 0.49 -8.17 -21.16
CA THR A 556 -0.59 -7.74 -20.28
C THR A 556 -0.59 -8.55 -18.99
N LEU A 557 -1.19 -7.97 -17.95
CA LEU A 557 -1.42 -8.63 -16.67
C LEU A 557 -2.85 -8.26 -16.25
N ASP A 558 -3.72 -9.26 -16.14
CA ASP A 558 -5.17 -9.03 -15.97
C ASP A 558 -5.49 -8.26 -14.68
N ASN A 559 -4.76 -8.56 -13.60
CA ASN A 559 -4.92 -7.87 -12.33
C ASN A 559 -3.54 -7.59 -11.67
N PRO A 560 -2.90 -6.45 -12.00
CA PRO A 560 -1.62 -6.07 -11.43
C PRO A 560 -1.67 -5.84 -9.92
N ALA A 561 -2.81 -5.34 -9.40
CA ALA A 561 -3.00 -5.11 -7.97
C ALA A 561 -2.96 -6.44 -7.20
N ARG A 562 -3.70 -7.45 -7.67
CA ARG A 562 -3.67 -8.80 -7.10
C ARG A 562 -2.27 -9.45 -7.17
N PHE A 563 -1.53 -9.21 -8.25
CA PHE A 563 -0.15 -9.69 -8.36
C PHE A 563 0.75 -9.04 -7.29
N GLY A 564 0.65 -7.71 -7.12
CA GLY A 564 1.34 -6.97 -6.06
C GLY A 564 1.03 -7.50 -4.66
N THR A 565 -0.27 -7.68 -4.37
CA THR A 565 -0.75 -8.29 -3.13
C THR A 565 -0.19 -9.69 -2.90
N ASP A 566 -0.13 -10.54 -3.93
CA ASP A 566 0.42 -11.90 -3.80
C ASP A 566 1.91 -11.89 -3.45
N ILE A 567 2.72 -11.13 -4.19
CA ILE A 567 4.18 -11.09 -3.97
C ILE A 567 4.51 -10.48 -2.61
N ALA A 568 3.79 -9.43 -2.18
CA ALA A 568 3.96 -8.81 -0.87
C ALA A 568 3.63 -9.80 0.26
N SER A 569 2.55 -10.55 0.12
CA SER A 569 2.09 -11.52 1.12
C SER A 569 2.96 -12.75 1.23
N ARG A 570 3.56 -13.18 0.11
CA ARG A 570 4.54 -14.28 0.12
C ARG A 570 5.84 -13.84 0.78
N LEU A 571 6.37 -12.67 0.43
CA LEU A 571 7.60 -12.15 1.05
C LEU A 571 7.45 -11.84 2.55
N ALA A 572 6.24 -11.52 3.02
CA ALA A 572 5.97 -11.36 4.45
C ALA A 572 6.29 -12.63 5.27
N GLN A 573 6.26 -13.81 4.66
CA GLN A 573 6.60 -15.09 5.31
C GLN A 573 8.10 -15.38 5.35
N CYS A 574 8.93 -14.57 4.67
CA CYS A 574 10.39 -14.76 4.68
C CYS A 574 10.96 -14.29 6.02
N VAL A 575 11.46 -15.24 6.81
CA VAL A 575 12.19 -15.04 8.06
C VAL A 575 13.54 -15.73 7.90
N ALA A 576 14.62 -15.12 8.39
CA ALA A 576 16.00 -15.60 8.23
C ALA A 576 16.37 -16.65 9.28
#